data_AF-A0A1V8NVT7-F1
#
_entry.id   AF-A0A1V8NVT7-F1
#
_cell.length_a   1.000
_cell.length_b   1.000
_cell.length_c   1.000
_cell.angle_alpha   90.00
_cell.angle_beta   90.00
_cell.angle_gamma   90.00
#
_symmetry.space_group_name_H-M   'P 1'
#
loop_
_entity.id
_entity.type
_entity.pdbx_description
1 polymer ?
#
loop_
_entity_poly.entity_id
_entity_poly.type
_entity_poly.pdbx_seq_one_letter_code
_entity_poly.pdbx_strand_id
1 'polypeptide(L)' 'MSNTVSVVITARADVEFRKTVQMEKADYDKYLQICAEWSSAREVEEQIKEIALKYDFVVFDDDIEDISEPEDIEFELVK' A
#
# COMPACT_ATOMS: atom_id res chain seq x y z
N MET A 1 43.85 5.83 -11.23
CA MET A 1 42.77 4.95 -11.74
C MET A 1 41.73 4.85 -10.63
N SER A 2 40.49 5.27 -10.85
CA SER A 2 39.42 5.05 -9.89
C SER A 2 38.98 3.59 -10.00
N ASN A 3 39.30 2.80 -8.99
CA ASN A 3 38.99 1.37 -8.95
C ASN A 3 37.54 1.20 -8.47
N THR A 4 36.58 1.61 -9.30
CA THR A 4 35.15 1.64 -8.99
C THR A 4 34.40 0.63 -9.84
N VAL A 5 33.44 -0.07 -9.24
CA VAL A 5 32.53 -1.02 -9.91
C VAL A 5 31.11 -0.47 -9.92
N SER A 6 30.32 -0.88 -10.91
CA SER A 6 28.90 -0.52 -10.99
C SER A 6 28.06 -1.55 -10.25
N VAL A 7 27.15 -1.08 -9.40
CA VAL A 7 26.20 -1.91 -8.65
C VAL A 7 24.78 -1.36 -8.78
N VAL A 8 23.79 -2.24 -8.75
CA VAL A 8 22.38 -1.91 -8.49
C VAL A 8 22.15 -2.04 -6.99
N ILE A 9 21.46 -1.06 -6.40
CA ILE A 9 21.06 -1.08 -5.00
C ILE A 9 19.54 -1.16 -4.96
N THR A 10 18.99 -2.16 -4.28
CA THR A 10 17.54 -2.35 -4.11
C THR A 10 17.23 -2.37 -2.62
N ALA A 11 16.09 -1.79 -2.23
CA ALA A 11 15.55 -1.85 -0.88
C ALA A 11 14.02 -1.90 -0.95
N ARG A 12 13.38 -2.38 0.12
CA ARG A 12 11.92 -2.41 0.27
C ARG A 12 11.50 -1.44 1.36
N ALA A 13 10.33 -0.83 1.21
CA ALA A 13 9.72 -0.02 2.26
C ALA A 13 8.21 -0.18 2.18
N ASP A 14 7.56 -0.17 3.35
CA ASP A 14 6.11 -0.06 3.48
C ASP A 14 5.68 1.41 3.32
N VAL A 15 4.53 1.59 2.69
CA VAL A 15 3.96 2.91 2.34
C VAL A 15 2.57 3.05 2.97
N GLU A 16 2.31 4.18 3.64
CA GLU A 16 0.98 4.50 4.18
C GLU A 16 0.25 5.53 3.29
N PHE A 17 -1.00 5.21 2.96
CA PHE A 17 -1.94 6.11 2.28
C PHE A 17 -3.10 6.43 3.21
N ARG A 18 -3.48 7.71 3.29
CA ARG A 18 -4.59 8.14 4.14
C ARG A 18 -5.35 9.30 3.49
N LYS A 19 -6.67 9.27 3.64
CA LYS A 19 -7.59 10.31 3.15
C LYS A 19 -8.77 10.38 4.09
N THR A 20 -9.13 11.58 4.54
CA THR A 20 -10.36 11.77 5.32
C THR A 20 -11.51 12.04 4.36
N VAL A 21 -12.56 11.21 4.41
CA VAL A 21 -13.74 11.32 3.54
C VAL A 21 -15.02 11.41 4.36
N GLN A 22 -16.06 12.03 3.81
CA GLN A 22 -17.42 11.94 4.35
C GLN A 22 -18.08 10.70 3.77
N MET A 23 -18.29 9.69 4.62
CA MET A 23 -18.83 8.37 4.23
C MET A 23 -20.29 8.19 4.68
N GLU A 24 -21.09 7.52 3.86
CA GLU A 24 -22.43 7.07 4.22
C GLU A 24 -22.35 6.03 5.33
N LYS A 25 -23.16 6.19 6.39
CA LYS A 25 -23.16 5.25 7.53
C LYS A 25 -23.38 3.80 7.10
N ALA A 26 -24.23 3.57 6.11
CA ALA A 26 -24.52 2.22 5.61
C ALA A 26 -23.28 1.54 5.00
N ASP A 27 -22.41 2.29 4.32
CA ASP A 27 -21.17 1.72 3.77
C ASP A 27 -20.16 1.44 4.88
N TYR A 28 -20.11 2.28 5.91
CA TYR A 28 -19.28 2.03 7.09
C TYR A 28 -19.74 0.78 7.85
N ASP A 29 -21.05 0.62 8.05
CA ASP A 29 -21.63 -0.58 8.66
C ASP A 29 -21.33 -1.84 7.82
N LYS A 30 -21.41 -1.73 6.48
CA LYS A 30 -21.01 -2.80 5.55
C LYS A 30 -19.53 -3.16 5.69
N TYR A 31 -18.64 -2.17 5.77
CA TYR A 31 -17.22 -2.38 6.01
C TYR A 31 -16.98 -3.15 7.32
N LEU A 32 -17.63 -2.74 8.42
CA LEU A 32 -17.52 -3.43 9.70
C LEU A 32 -17.98 -4.89 9.63
N GLN A 33 -19.07 -5.17 8.90
CA GLN A 33 -19.55 -6.52 8.69
C GLN A 33 -18.52 -7.38 7.92
N ILE A 34 -17.96 -6.85 6.83
CA ILE A 34 -16.91 -7.53 6.04
C ILE A 34 -15.70 -7.87 6.94
N CYS A 35 -15.27 -6.95 7.80
CA CYS A 35 -14.18 -7.19 8.75
C CYS A 35 -14.49 -8.29 9.77
N ALA A 36 -15.74 -8.42 10.21
CA ALA A 36 -16.16 -9.42 11.20
C ALA A 36 -16.26 -10.84 10.60
N GLU A 37 -16.52 -10.95 9.30
CA GLU A 37 -16.82 -12.23 8.63
C GLU A 37 -15.57 -13.04 8.21
N TRP A 38 -14.34 -12.53 8.42
CA TRP A 38 -13.02 -13.20 8.25
C TRP A 38 -13.03 -14.39 7.26
N SER A 39 -13.58 -14.15 6.08
CA SER A 39 -13.53 -15.09 4.96
C SER A 39 -12.20 -14.90 4.23
N SER A 40 -11.93 -15.71 3.20
CA SER A 40 -10.64 -15.73 2.51
C SER A 40 -10.08 -14.31 2.28
N ALA A 41 -8.83 -14.07 2.68
CA ALA A 41 -8.28 -12.71 2.76
C ALA A 41 -8.45 -11.90 1.45
N ARG A 42 -8.41 -12.59 0.31
CA ARG A 42 -8.55 -11.97 -1.00
C ARG A 42 -9.97 -11.45 -1.31
N GLU A 43 -11.03 -12.22 -1.04
CA GLU A 43 -12.41 -11.79 -1.32
C GLU A 43 -12.85 -10.66 -0.39
N VAL A 44 -12.31 -10.64 0.83
CA VAL A 44 -12.51 -9.56 1.82
C VAL A 44 -11.83 -8.28 1.34
N GLU A 45 -10.58 -8.37 0.88
CA GLU A 45 -9.84 -7.21 0.35
C GLU A 45 -10.49 -6.60 -0.90
N GLU A 46 -10.98 -7.41 -1.84
CA GLU A 46 -11.65 -6.91 -3.05
C GLU A 46 -12.89 -6.08 -2.70
N GLN A 47 -13.71 -6.54 -1.75
CA GLN A 47 -14.90 -5.80 -1.29
C GLN A 47 -14.55 -4.50 -0.56
N ILE A 48 -13.50 -4.50 0.28
CA ILE A 48 -13.04 -3.29 0.97
C ILE A 48 -12.50 -2.27 -0.06
N LYS A 49 -11.78 -2.74 -1.09
CA LYS A 49 -11.31 -1.89 -2.20
C LYS A 49 -12.48 -1.26 -2.95
N GLU A 50 -13.55 -1.99 -3.23
CA GLU A 50 -14.76 -1.42 -3.86
C GLU A 50 -15.38 -0.30 -3.02
N ILE A 51 -15.46 -0.49 -1.69
CA ILE A 51 -15.95 0.56 -0.78
C ILE A 51 -15.01 1.77 -0.84
N ALA A 52 -13.70 1.57 -0.74
CA ALA A 52 -12.72 2.66 -0.78
C ALA A 52 -12.78 3.46 -2.10
N LEU A 53 -12.91 2.77 -3.24
CA LEU A 53 -13.05 3.39 -4.56
C LEU A 53 -14.32 4.24 -4.70
N LYS A 54 -15.44 3.86 -4.06
CA LYS A 54 -16.66 4.70 -4.01
C LYS A 54 -16.38 6.09 -3.42
N TYR A 55 -15.39 6.19 -2.53
CA TYR A 55 -14.97 7.43 -1.87
C TYR A 55 -13.72 8.05 -2.49
N ASP A 56 -13.43 7.71 -3.75
CA ASP A 56 -12.30 8.26 -4.51
C ASP A 56 -10.96 8.01 -3.81
N PHE A 57 -10.85 6.90 -3.06
CA PHE A 57 -9.56 6.44 -2.54
C PHE A 57 -8.88 5.60 -3.63
N VAL A 58 -8.24 6.29 -4.56
CA VAL A 58 -7.37 5.71 -5.58
C VAL A 58 -5.94 6.02 -5.14
N VAL A 59 -5.07 5.02 -5.18
CA VAL A 59 -3.69 5.15 -4.70
C VAL A 59 -2.78 5.53 -5.87
N PHE A 60 -2.21 6.72 -5.84
CA PHE A 60 -1.17 7.19 -6.74
C PHE A 60 0.13 7.52 -5.95
N ASP A 61 1.26 7.63 -6.66
CA ASP A 61 2.57 7.91 -6.03
C ASP A 61 2.59 9.23 -5.23
N ASP A 62 1.69 10.17 -5.52
CA ASP A 62 1.52 11.44 -4.81
C ASP A 62 0.61 11.36 -3.57
N ASP A 63 -0.09 10.25 -3.34
CA ASP A 63 -0.91 10.01 -2.16
C ASP A 63 -0.11 9.44 -0.97
N ILE A 64 1.19 9.25 -1.15
CA ILE A 64 2.09 8.70 -0.14
C ILE A 64 2.23 9.71 1.02
N GLU A 65 1.60 9.43 2.16
CA GLU A 65 1.74 10.28 3.36
C GLU A 65 3.02 9.97 4.13
N ASP A 66 3.44 8.70 4.14
CA ASP A 66 4.66 8.26 4.82
C ASP A 66 5.27 7.03 4.12
N ILE A 67 6.59 6.96 4.12
CA ILE A 67 7.36 5.80 3.67
C ILE A 67 8.27 5.40 4.83
N SER A 68 8.12 4.17 5.29
CA SER A 68 8.99 3.60 6.32
C SER A 68 10.46 3.61 5.90
N GLU A 69 11.37 3.46 6.88
CA GLU A 69 12.78 3.32 6.57
C GLU A 69 13.01 2.10 5.65
N PRO A 70 13.87 2.22 4.63
CA PRO A 70 14.13 1.12 3.71
C PRO A 70 14.77 -0.07 4.43
N GLU A 71 14.18 -1.24 4.27
CA GLU A 71 14.64 -2.54 4.75
C GLU A 71 15.11 -3.42 3.57
N ASP A 72 15.70 -4.58 3.87
CA ASP A 72 16.19 -5.54 2.86
C ASP A 72 17.11 -4.92 1.79
N ILE A 73 18.09 -4.11 2.22
CA ILE A 73 19.01 -3.43 1.31
C ILE A 73 20.00 -4.43 0.69
N GLU A 74 19.95 -4.59 -0.62
CA GLU A 74 20.78 -5.53 -1.39
C GLU A 74 21.61 -4.80 -2.46
N PHE A 75 22.81 -5.33 -2.73
CA PHE A 75 23.76 -4.80 -3.72
C PHE A 75 24.11 -5.88 -4.75
N GLU A 76 23.90 -5.59 -6.03
CA GLU A 76 24.21 -6.52 -7.13
C GLU A 76 25.16 -5.90 -8.14
N LEU A 77 26.24 -6.62 -8.53
CA LEU A 77 27.17 -6.14 -9.55
C LEU A 77 26.52 -6.14 -10.94
N VAL A 78 26.62 -5.02 -11.64
CA VAL A 78 26.22 -4.93 -13.05
C VAL A 78 27.31 -5.62 -13.89
N LYS A 79 26.91 -6.64 -14.65
CA LYS A 79 27.80 -7.36 -15.59
C LYS A 79 27.94 -6.65 -16.93
#